data_AF-A0AA38RAQ6-F1
#
_entry.id   AF-A0AA38RAQ6-F1
#
_cell.length_a   1.000
_cell.length_b   1.000
_cell.length_c   1.000
_cell.angle_alpha   90.00
_cell.angle_beta   90.00
_cell.angle_gamma   90.00
#
_symmetry.space_group_name_H-M   'P 1'
#
loop_
_entity.id
_entity.type
_entity.pdbx_description
1 polymer ?
#
loop_
_entity_poly.entity_id
_entity_poly.type
_entity_poly.pdbx_seq_one_letter_code
_entity_poly.pdbx_strand_id
1 'polypeptide(L)'
;MSTPIISSWTPPPDSWLNITADCAAAAYWLASFVKTNYHNTTYHDASMAATFDYVLSVMPDNITQPDFGQALAWYDDLDPNSTTWEDFYDFPRYYCSEELCKELDWQGDQDLAGIGAMITYYLAAFFSTMYFVVLVFPRLRKIARFIDAFEESLNTFIDAALLFAISMLVAATYRHGSSIIHPDKTHSIYGLINSTYVSAFVEFPPLLLQIVAQNLRRRRIRLFLWFLVIIFSLTVAGIFFNLRESYSRVAKLLDRDSATTELIWADQCAPGALEQKIETVLTVAQTILGVNISWWLYCARPSSFHHPLKSKLPGYGALRRTRAAVSPWVQPINGIVCCAMMWVLLGMFTRFRLAVFDAMGLSNQDGQWSFGQVLSLATWVPVALDLATIRLYGAKAGLEGKVSQHYNIVAAPEKDEYESAEMQAPGEQEHLKVGDTSYTRVEVHNLG
;
A
#
# COMPACT_ATOMS: atom_id res chain seq x y z
N MET A 1 -28.41 -52.45 -6.65
CA MET A 1 -28.95 -53.30 -5.58
C MET A 1 -27.96 -53.24 -4.43
N SER A 2 -28.17 -52.32 -3.49
CA SER A 2 -27.40 -52.18 -2.26
C SER A 2 -27.90 -53.22 -1.26
N THR A 3 -27.05 -54.18 -0.91
CA THR A 3 -27.26 -55.03 0.27
C THR A 3 -27.28 -54.14 1.51
N PRO A 4 -28.28 -54.22 2.40
CA PRO A 4 -28.25 -53.49 3.65
C PRO A 4 -27.03 -53.97 4.45
N ILE A 5 -26.05 -53.08 4.62
CA ILE A 5 -24.95 -53.31 5.55
C ILE A 5 -25.58 -53.28 6.93
N ILE A 6 -25.76 -54.45 7.55
CA ILE A 6 -26.18 -54.56 8.93
C ILE A 6 -24.96 -54.12 9.76
N SER A 7 -24.83 -52.82 10.03
CA SER A 7 -23.79 -52.32 10.93
C SER A 7 -24.17 -52.74 12.35
N SER A 8 -23.29 -53.49 13.01
CA SER A 8 -23.44 -53.85 14.42
C SER A 8 -23.02 -52.73 15.38
N TRP A 9 -22.65 -51.57 14.85
CA TRP A 9 -22.22 -50.41 15.63
C TRP A 9 -23.41 -49.49 15.89
N THR A 10 -23.63 -49.15 17.16
CA THR A 10 -24.64 -48.19 17.58
C THR A 10 -23.93 -46.92 18.07
N PRO A 11 -24.23 -45.74 17.52
CA PRO A 11 -23.62 -44.49 17.97
C PRO A 11 -23.93 -44.23 19.45
N PRO A 12 -22.98 -43.66 20.22
CA PRO A 12 -23.23 -43.28 21.59
C PRO A 12 -24.25 -42.13 21.67
N PRO A 13 -24.92 -41.94 22.82
CA PRO A 13 -25.73 -40.74 23.05
C PRO A 13 -24.87 -39.47 22.95
N ASP A 14 -25.42 -38.36 22.43
CA ASP A 14 -24.70 -37.09 22.26
C ASP A 14 -23.96 -36.62 23.52
N SER A 15 -24.57 -36.84 24.69
CA SER A 15 -23.98 -36.50 26.00
C SER A 15 -22.66 -37.21 26.34
N TRP A 16 -22.27 -38.23 25.57
CA TRP A 16 -21.04 -39.00 25.77
C TRP A 16 -19.92 -38.57 24.81
N LEU A 17 -20.22 -37.74 23.82
CA LEU A 17 -19.23 -37.25 22.87
C LEU A 17 -18.29 -36.26 23.56
N ASN A 18 -16.99 -36.43 23.35
CA ASN A 18 -15.97 -35.51 23.83
C ASN A 18 -15.52 -34.60 22.69
N ILE A 19 -16.37 -33.65 22.31
CA ILE A 19 -16.12 -32.71 21.21
C ILE A 19 -14.84 -31.90 21.45
N THR A 20 -14.46 -31.72 22.72
CA THR A 20 -13.29 -30.94 23.13
C THR A 20 -11.95 -31.68 23.09
N ALA A 21 -11.92 -32.93 22.61
CA ALA A 21 -10.76 -33.80 22.75
C ALA A 21 -9.55 -33.41 21.90
N ASP A 22 -9.77 -33.03 20.63
CA ASP A 22 -8.70 -32.85 19.65
C ASP A 22 -8.94 -31.62 18.75
N CYS A 23 -8.28 -30.52 19.07
CA CYS A 23 -8.34 -29.31 18.27
C CYS A 23 -7.75 -29.46 16.87
N ALA A 24 -6.77 -30.35 16.66
CA ALA A 24 -6.16 -30.50 15.34
C ALA A 24 -7.13 -31.18 14.36
N ALA A 25 -7.78 -32.26 14.80
CA ALA A 25 -8.81 -32.94 14.00
C ALA A 25 -10.02 -32.03 13.74
N ALA A 26 -10.49 -31.32 14.77
CA ALA A 26 -11.61 -30.38 14.66
C ALA A 26 -11.31 -29.23 13.69
N ALA A 27 -10.13 -28.61 13.82
CA ALA A 27 -9.67 -27.54 12.94
C ALA A 27 -9.53 -27.99 11.49
N TYR A 28 -8.93 -29.16 11.26
CA TYR A 28 -8.76 -29.74 9.93
C TYR A 28 -10.11 -30.05 9.26
N TRP A 29 -11.07 -30.57 10.03
CA TRP A 29 -12.44 -30.78 9.58
C TRP A 29 -13.13 -29.48 9.19
N LEU A 30 -13.11 -28.45 10.06
CA LEU A 30 -13.79 -27.18 9.76
C LEU A 30 -13.12 -26.46 8.57
N ALA A 31 -11.80 -26.43 8.49
CA ALA A 31 -11.09 -25.88 7.35
C ALA A 31 -11.45 -26.61 6.04
N SER A 32 -11.55 -27.94 6.08
CA SER A 32 -11.98 -28.75 4.94
C SER A 32 -13.44 -28.49 4.55
N PHE A 33 -14.33 -28.41 5.54
CA PHE A 33 -15.76 -28.12 5.37
C PHE A 33 -15.97 -26.80 4.63
N VAL A 34 -15.31 -25.74 5.12
CA VAL A 34 -15.45 -24.39 4.55
C VAL A 34 -14.77 -24.31 3.18
N LYS A 35 -13.69 -25.06 2.95
CA LYS A 35 -13.03 -25.12 1.62
C LYS A 35 -13.89 -25.81 0.57
N THR A 36 -14.66 -26.84 0.91
CA THR A 36 -15.55 -27.49 -0.07
C THR A 36 -16.68 -26.57 -0.53
N ASN A 37 -17.20 -25.70 0.35
CA ASN A 37 -18.18 -24.67 -0.02
C ASN A 37 -17.68 -23.79 -1.18
N TYR A 38 -16.39 -23.50 -1.23
CA TYR A 38 -15.78 -22.70 -2.30
C TYR A 38 -15.98 -23.31 -3.71
N HIS A 39 -16.13 -24.63 -3.83
CA HIS A 39 -16.21 -25.33 -5.11
C HIS A 39 -17.63 -25.51 -5.67
N ASN A 40 -18.62 -24.79 -5.12
CA ASN A 40 -19.99 -24.72 -5.63
C ASN A 40 -20.66 -26.10 -5.75
N THR A 41 -20.28 -27.02 -4.86
CA THR A 41 -20.92 -28.34 -4.73
C THR A 41 -22.22 -28.17 -3.94
N THR A 42 -23.29 -28.79 -4.40
CA THR A 42 -24.59 -28.75 -3.71
C THR A 42 -24.62 -29.52 -2.38
N TYR A 43 -23.53 -30.22 -2.05
CA TYR A 43 -23.36 -30.97 -0.80
C TYR A 43 -22.22 -30.34 0.00
N HIS A 44 -22.55 -29.98 1.24
CA HIS A 44 -21.70 -29.30 2.19
C HIS A 44 -20.94 -30.33 3.03
N ASP A 45 -19.89 -30.92 2.47
CA ASP A 45 -19.15 -31.95 3.18
C ASP A 45 -17.67 -31.62 3.28
N ALA A 46 -17.14 -31.76 4.50
CA ALA A 46 -15.70 -31.85 4.70
C ALA A 46 -15.15 -33.08 3.95
N SER A 47 -13.84 -33.11 3.74
CA SER A 47 -13.22 -34.30 3.16
C SER A 47 -13.54 -35.52 4.04
N MET A 48 -13.88 -36.66 3.43
CA MET A 48 -14.24 -37.87 4.18
C MET A 48 -13.15 -38.28 5.19
N ALA A 49 -11.88 -38.02 4.89
CA ALA A 49 -10.77 -38.25 5.81
C ALA A 49 -10.86 -37.33 7.03
N ALA A 50 -11.03 -36.02 6.82
CA ALA A 50 -11.18 -35.05 7.91
C ALA A 50 -12.40 -35.34 8.79
N THR A 51 -13.53 -35.70 8.17
CA THR A 51 -14.73 -36.14 8.89
C THR A 51 -14.46 -37.37 9.73
N PHE A 52 -13.84 -38.40 9.16
CA PHE A 52 -13.54 -39.62 9.89
C PHE A 52 -12.61 -39.36 11.09
N ASP A 53 -11.53 -38.61 10.89
CA ASP A 53 -10.56 -38.30 11.93
C ASP A 53 -11.21 -37.49 13.08
N TYR A 54 -12.04 -36.50 12.74
CA TYR A 54 -12.76 -35.72 13.76
C TYR A 54 -13.80 -36.56 14.49
N VAL A 55 -14.61 -37.37 13.77
CA VAL A 55 -15.57 -38.29 14.39
C VAL A 55 -14.87 -39.26 15.35
N LEU A 56 -13.74 -39.85 14.96
CA LEU A 56 -12.99 -40.72 15.87
C LEU A 56 -12.47 -39.98 17.10
N SER A 57 -12.03 -38.73 16.94
CA SER A 57 -11.49 -37.95 18.05
C SER A 57 -12.52 -37.62 19.14
N VAL A 58 -13.80 -37.51 18.77
CA VAL A 58 -14.88 -37.20 19.73
C VAL A 58 -15.48 -38.45 20.39
N MET A 59 -15.17 -39.65 19.90
CA MET A 59 -15.72 -40.90 20.44
C MET A 59 -15.03 -41.25 21.76
N PRO A 60 -15.78 -41.64 22.81
CA PRO A 60 -15.19 -42.00 24.09
C PRO A 60 -14.38 -43.31 23.99
N ASP A 61 -13.29 -43.41 24.76
CA ASP A 61 -12.39 -44.58 24.72
C ASP A 61 -13.06 -45.91 25.15
N ASN A 62 -14.24 -45.84 25.78
CA ASN A 62 -14.93 -46.99 26.35
C ASN A 62 -15.91 -47.68 25.40
N ILE A 63 -16.11 -47.17 24.18
CA ILE A 63 -16.98 -47.79 23.17
C ILE A 63 -16.16 -48.42 22.05
N THR A 64 -16.77 -49.37 21.34
CA THR A 64 -16.19 -49.91 20.10
C THR A 64 -16.08 -48.79 19.07
N GLN A 65 -14.87 -48.51 18.58
CA GLN A 65 -14.66 -47.49 17.56
C GLN A 65 -15.36 -47.88 16.25
N PRO A 66 -16.04 -46.93 15.58
CA PRO A 66 -16.67 -47.18 14.28
C PRO A 66 -15.61 -47.47 13.21
N ASP A 67 -15.96 -48.29 12.23
CA ASP A 67 -15.21 -48.32 10.98
C ASP A 67 -15.44 -47.03 10.16
N PHE A 68 -14.65 -46.83 9.09
CA PHE A 68 -14.74 -45.65 8.23
C PHE A 68 -16.15 -45.43 7.66
N GLY A 69 -16.84 -46.49 7.23
CA GLY A 69 -18.18 -46.37 6.67
C GLY A 69 -19.23 -46.03 7.71
N GLN A 70 -19.12 -46.61 8.91
CA GLN A 70 -20.01 -46.37 10.04
C GLN A 70 -19.91 -44.94 10.56
N ALA A 71 -18.68 -44.41 10.69
CA ALA A 71 -18.44 -43.05 11.12
C ALA A 71 -19.02 -42.02 10.14
N LEU A 72 -18.82 -42.23 8.84
CA LEU A 72 -19.37 -41.34 7.81
C LEU A 72 -20.89 -41.42 7.72
N ALA A 73 -21.48 -42.63 7.79
CA ALA A 73 -22.92 -42.79 7.79
C ALA A 73 -23.56 -42.11 9.00
N TRP A 74 -22.95 -42.22 10.18
CA TRP A 74 -23.42 -41.53 11.37
C TRP A 74 -23.36 -40.00 11.23
N TYR A 75 -22.27 -39.48 10.69
CA TYR A 75 -22.11 -38.05 10.44
C TYR A 75 -23.14 -37.53 9.42
N ASP A 76 -23.41 -38.27 8.34
CA ASP A 76 -24.43 -37.94 7.32
C ASP A 76 -25.86 -37.95 7.91
N ASP A 77 -26.10 -38.81 8.90
CA ASP A 77 -27.37 -38.90 9.62
C ASP A 77 -27.55 -37.82 10.72
N LEU A 78 -26.54 -36.97 11.00
CA LEU A 78 -26.66 -35.89 11.99
C LEU A 78 -27.67 -34.83 11.52
N ASP A 79 -28.65 -34.51 12.37
CA ASP A 79 -29.57 -33.39 12.11
C ASP A 79 -28.79 -32.06 12.16
N PRO A 80 -28.79 -31.24 11.09
CA PRO A 80 -28.14 -29.93 11.09
C PRO A 80 -28.68 -28.96 12.15
N ASN A 81 -29.87 -29.24 12.71
CA ASN A 81 -30.47 -28.46 13.80
C ASN A 81 -30.22 -29.06 15.20
N SER A 82 -29.42 -30.13 15.29
CA SER A 82 -29.03 -30.72 16.56
C SER A 82 -27.96 -29.90 17.26
N THR A 83 -27.93 -29.96 18.59
CA THR A 83 -26.85 -29.37 19.40
C THR A 83 -25.50 -30.00 19.08
N THR A 84 -25.47 -31.28 18.71
CA THR A 84 -24.24 -31.98 18.31
C THR A 84 -23.64 -31.36 17.06
N TRP A 85 -24.46 -31.05 16.05
CA TRP A 85 -23.99 -30.39 14.84
C TRP A 85 -23.47 -28.97 15.13
N GLU A 86 -24.22 -28.21 15.93
CA GLU A 86 -23.81 -26.88 16.38
C GLU A 86 -22.46 -26.94 17.12
N ASP A 87 -22.29 -27.86 18.07
CA ASP A 87 -21.04 -28.05 18.80
C ASP A 87 -19.89 -28.48 17.88
N PHE A 88 -20.13 -29.36 16.90
CA PHE A 88 -19.13 -29.78 15.91
C PHE A 88 -18.59 -28.58 15.11
N TYR A 89 -19.45 -27.62 14.78
CA TYR A 89 -19.11 -26.43 14.02
C TYR A 89 -18.50 -25.33 14.89
N ASP A 90 -19.10 -25.04 16.05
CA ASP A 90 -18.73 -23.94 16.92
C ASP A 90 -17.46 -24.24 17.74
N PHE A 91 -17.23 -25.49 18.13
CA PHE A 91 -16.04 -25.85 18.90
C PHE A 91 -14.72 -25.47 18.19
N PRO A 92 -14.43 -25.96 16.96
CA PRO A 92 -13.19 -25.60 16.27
C PRO A 92 -13.10 -24.11 15.98
N ARG A 93 -14.24 -23.44 15.74
CA ARG A 93 -14.30 -22.01 15.47
C ARG A 93 -13.87 -21.17 16.68
N TYR A 94 -14.44 -21.44 17.85
CA TYR A 94 -14.27 -20.56 19.01
C TYR A 94 -13.18 -21.01 20.00
N TYR A 95 -12.82 -22.30 20.00
CA TYR A 95 -11.88 -22.86 20.98
C TYR A 95 -10.58 -23.39 20.38
N CYS A 96 -10.53 -23.63 19.06
CA CYS A 96 -9.35 -24.12 18.35
C CYS A 96 -8.85 -23.14 17.27
N SER A 97 -8.96 -21.84 17.54
CA SER A 97 -8.61 -20.81 16.56
C SER A 97 -7.17 -20.92 16.07
N GLU A 98 -6.20 -21.26 16.92
CA GLU A 98 -4.79 -21.32 16.53
C GLU A 98 -4.53 -22.42 15.47
N GLU A 99 -5.06 -23.62 15.69
CA GLU A 99 -4.99 -24.73 14.75
C GLU A 99 -5.81 -24.44 13.50
N LEU A 100 -7.03 -23.91 13.67
CA LEU A 100 -7.91 -23.56 12.55
C LEU A 100 -7.26 -22.55 11.61
N CYS A 101 -6.60 -21.52 12.14
CA CYS A 101 -5.95 -20.50 11.33
C CYS A 101 -4.78 -21.03 10.48
N LYS A 102 -4.11 -22.10 10.93
CA LYS A 102 -3.04 -22.77 10.17
C LYS A 102 -3.59 -23.68 9.07
N GLU A 103 -4.76 -24.28 9.30
CA GLU A 103 -5.42 -25.18 8.36
C GLU A 103 -6.27 -24.44 7.31
N LEU A 104 -6.74 -23.23 7.61
CA LEU A 104 -7.42 -22.39 6.64
C LEU A 104 -6.44 -22.02 5.51
N ASP A 105 -6.70 -22.57 4.33
CA ASP A 105 -5.98 -22.29 3.08
C ASP A 105 -6.34 -20.90 2.55
N TRP A 106 -5.94 -19.89 3.30
CA TRP A 106 -6.09 -18.48 2.96
C TRP A 106 -4.78 -17.98 2.36
N GLN A 107 -4.86 -17.31 1.21
CA GLN A 107 -3.69 -16.85 0.47
C GLN A 107 -3.56 -15.32 0.58
N GLY A 108 -2.41 -14.89 1.08
CA GLY A 108 -2.00 -13.48 1.04
C GLY A 108 -1.85 -12.94 -0.38
N ASP A 109 -1.71 -11.63 -0.49
CA ASP A 109 -1.52 -10.94 -1.77
C ASP A 109 -0.05 -10.58 -1.96
N GLN A 110 0.67 -11.45 -2.66
CA GLN A 110 2.09 -11.27 -2.95
C GLN A 110 2.40 -9.94 -3.63
N ASP A 111 1.50 -9.38 -4.44
CA ASP A 111 1.79 -8.14 -5.17
C ASP A 111 1.74 -6.90 -4.27
N LEU A 112 1.05 -6.97 -3.12
CA LEU A 112 1.01 -5.90 -2.12
C LEU A 112 1.93 -6.14 -0.93
N ALA A 113 1.90 -7.35 -0.39
CA ALA A 113 2.56 -7.69 0.87
C ALA A 113 3.75 -8.63 0.66
N GLY A 114 4.07 -9.01 -0.57
CA GLY A 114 5.22 -9.87 -0.83
C GLY A 114 6.56 -9.20 -0.53
N ILE A 115 7.60 -10.02 -0.38
CA ILE A 115 8.94 -9.56 0.02
C ILE A 115 9.47 -8.45 -0.90
N GLY A 116 9.36 -8.61 -2.21
CA GLY A 116 9.87 -7.60 -3.14
C GLY A 116 9.07 -6.29 -3.10
N ALA A 117 7.76 -6.35 -2.88
CA ALA A 117 6.93 -5.14 -2.68
C ALA A 117 7.35 -4.40 -1.41
N MET A 118 7.57 -5.11 -0.31
CA MET A 118 8.07 -4.53 0.93
C MET A 118 9.42 -3.85 0.74
N ILE A 119 10.39 -4.49 0.05
CA ILE A 119 11.69 -3.87 -0.25
C ILE A 119 11.50 -2.57 -1.04
N THR A 120 10.63 -2.56 -2.05
CA THR A 120 10.31 -1.37 -2.84
C THR A 120 9.76 -0.24 -1.96
N TYR A 121 8.88 -0.54 -0.99
CA TYR A 121 8.35 0.47 -0.07
C TYR A 121 9.43 1.02 0.87
N TYR A 122 10.29 0.15 1.41
CA TYR A 122 11.43 0.58 2.22
C TYR A 122 12.42 1.45 1.44
N LEU A 123 12.71 1.10 0.19
CA LEU A 123 13.57 1.92 -0.68
C LEU A 123 12.95 3.30 -0.95
N ALA A 124 11.65 3.35 -1.26
CA ALA A 124 10.93 4.61 -1.46
C ALA A 124 11.01 5.51 -0.21
N ALA A 125 10.69 4.95 0.97
CA ALA A 125 10.73 5.68 2.23
C ALA A 125 12.14 6.14 2.60
N PHE A 126 13.13 5.26 2.44
CA PHE A 126 14.52 5.55 2.75
C PHE A 126 15.08 6.66 1.85
N PHE A 127 14.94 6.54 0.53
CA PHE A 127 15.43 7.56 -0.38
C PHE A 127 14.69 8.90 -0.18
N SER A 128 13.37 8.91 -0.02
CA SER A 128 12.64 10.16 0.22
C SER A 128 13.05 10.83 1.52
N THR A 129 13.29 10.06 2.59
CA THR A 129 13.80 10.58 3.86
C THR A 129 15.21 11.15 3.70
N MET A 130 16.09 10.44 2.99
CA MET A 130 17.46 10.89 2.72
C MET A 130 17.47 12.23 1.98
N TYR A 131 16.70 12.37 0.90
CA TYR A 131 16.59 13.62 0.15
C TYR A 131 16.01 14.75 1.01
N PHE A 132 14.97 14.46 1.81
CA PHE A 132 14.38 15.44 2.71
C PHE A 132 15.39 15.99 3.71
N VAL A 133 16.12 15.11 4.40
CA VAL A 133 17.12 15.49 5.41
C VAL A 133 18.24 16.32 4.78
N VAL A 134 18.79 15.89 3.64
CA VAL A 134 19.90 16.57 2.97
C VAL A 134 19.50 17.98 2.51
N LEU A 135 18.29 18.14 1.94
CA LEU A 135 17.87 19.41 1.33
C LEU A 135 17.31 20.43 2.34
N VAL A 136 16.68 19.96 3.43
CA VAL A 136 16.09 20.83 4.45
C VAL A 136 17.11 21.37 5.44
N PHE A 137 18.08 20.56 5.88
CA PHE A 137 18.97 20.97 6.97
C PHE A 137 20.19 21.74 6.44
N PRO A 138 20.28 23.07 6.68
CA PRO A 138 21.33 23.91 6.09
C PRO A 138 22.74 23.55 6.57
N ARG A 139 22.85 22.91 7.75
CA ARG A 139 24.15 22.48 8.30
C ARG A 139 24.82 21.40 7.47
N LEU A 140 24.04 20.60 6.73
CA LEU A 140 24.57 19.63 5.76
C LEU A 140 25.06 20.31 4.47
N ARG A 141 24.69 21.58 4.24
CA ARG A 141 25.09 22.41 3.07
C ARG A 141 26.54 22.80 2.98
N LYS A 142 27.36 22.45 3.97
CA LYS A 142 28.81 22.64 3.89
C LYS A 142 29.49 21.66 2.93
N ILE A 143 28.81 20.58 2.52
CA ILE A 143 29.29 19.66 1.48
C ILE A 143 28.61 20.01 0.15
N ALA A 144 28.96 21.17 -0.42
CA ALA A 144 28.29 21.74 -1.61
C ALA A 144 28.09 20.72 -2.74
N ARG A 145 29.18 20.02 -3.12
CA ARG A 145 29.15 18.95 -4.15
C ARG A 145 28.12 17.84 -3.90
N PHE A 146 27.88 17.50 -2.64
CA PHE A 146 26.95 16.41 -2.31
C PHE A 146 25.51 16.86 -2.47
N ILE A 147 25.19 18.12 -2.18
CA ILE A 147 23.82 18.63 -2.29
C ILE A 147 23.44 18.95 -3.71
N ASP A 148 24.38 19.47 -4.51
CA ASP A 148 24.13 19.69 -5.95
C ASP A 148 23.67 18.40 -6.62
N ALA A 149 24.28 17.26 -6.25
CA ALA A 149 23.87 15.97 -6.76
C ALA A 149 22.42 15.61 -6.40
N PHE A 150 21.98 15.90 -5.18
CA PHE A 150 20.61 15.66 -4.72
C PHE A 150 19.62 16.62 -5.35
N GLU A 151 19.96 17.91 -5.48
CA GLU A 151 19.08 18.91 -6.10
C GLU A 151 18.84 18.57 -7.57
N GLU A 152 19.89 18.15 -8.30
CA GLU A 152 19.79 17.82 -9.72
C GLU A 152 19.06 16.48 -9.96
N SER A 153 19.32 15.45 -9.14
CA SER A 153 18.62 14.16 -9.26
C SER A 153 17.18 14.16 -8.73
N LEU A 154 16.80 15.17 -7.93
CA LEU A 154 15.47 15.30 -7.33
C LEU A 154 14.34 15.25 -8.36
N ASN A 155 14.55 15.85 -9.54
CA ASN A 155 13.53 15.87 -10.58
C ASN A 155 13.24 14.48 -11.14
N THR A 156 14.27 13.66 -11.40
CA THR A 156 14.08 12.28 -11.83
C THR A 156 13.37 11.48 -10.74
N PHE A 157 13.77 11.68 -9.47
CA PHE A 157 13.18 10.93 -8.37
C PHE A 157 11.70 11.27 -8.15
N ILE A 158 11.32 12.55 -8.17
CA ILE A 158 9.91 12.95 -8.07
C ILE A 158 9.09 12.34 -9.19
N ASP A 159 9.58 12.39 -10.43
CA ASP A 159 8.83 11.88 -11.58
C ASP A 159 8.65 10.34 -11.47
N ALA A 160 9.69 9.61 -11.04
CA ALA A 160 9.60 8.17 -10.78
C ALA A 160 8.65 7.84 -9.62
N ALA A 161 8.72 8.58 -8.51
CA ALA A 161 7.85 8.39 -7.35
C ALA A 161 6.37 8.70 -7.67
N LEU A 162 6.11 9.71 -8.49
CA LEU A 162 4.74 10.02 -8.97
C LEU A 162 4.20 8.92 -9.86
N LEU A 163 4.99 8.40 -10.81
CA LEU A 163 4.57 7.28 -11.66
C LEU A 163 4.28 6.03 -10.82
N PHE A 164 5.14 5.73 -9.85
CA PHE A 164 4.94 4.63 -8.91
C PHE A 164 3.63 4.81 -8.11
N ALA A 165 3.38 6.01 -7.57
CA ALA A 165 2.14 6.31 -6.86
C ALA A 165 0.90 6.13 -7.76
N ILE A 166 0.94 6.63 -9.00
CA ILE A 166 -0.15 6.47 -9.97
C ILE A 166 -0.41 4.99 -10.24
N SER A 167 0.63 4.19 -10.49
CA SER A 167 0.49 2.75 -10.75
C SER A 167 -0.22 2.03 -9.60
N MET A 168 0.19 2.31 -8.35
CA MET A 168 -0.43 1.72 -7.16
C MET A 168 -1.86 2.20 -6.94
N LEU A 169 -2.13 3.48 -7.18
CA LEU A 169 -3.48 4.05 -7.08
C LEU A 169 -4.43 3.48 -8.14
N VAL A 170 -3.95 3.27 -9.38
CA VAL A 170 -4.70 2.60 -10.44
C VAL A 170 -4.98 1.15 -10.08
N ALA A 171 -3.99 0.42 -9.55
CA ALA A 171 -4.18 -0.95 -9.08
C ALA A 171 -5.23 -1.03 -7.96
N ALA A 172 -5.17 -0.12 -6.98
CA ALA A 172 -6.16 -0.03 -5.91
C ALA A 172 -7.56 0.29 -6.44
N THR A 173 -7.67 1.26 -7.36
CA THR A 173 -8.94 1.62 -8.00
C THR A 173 -9.51 0.43 -8.78
N TYR A 174 -8.67 -0.30 -9.51
CA TYR A 174 -9.08 -1.49 -10.26
C TYR A 174 -9.60 -2.59 -9.32
N ARG A 175 -8.91 -2.88 -8.22
CA ARG A 175 -9.33 -3.92 -7.26
C ARG A 175 -10.66 -3.59 -6.61
N HIS A 176 -10.80 -2.35 -6.13
CA HIS A 176 -12.07 -1.84 -5.60
C HIS A 176 -13.18 -1.87 -6.66
N GLY A 177 -12.91 -1.40 -7.87
CA GLY A 177 -13.87 -1.42 -8.98
C GLY A 177 -14.27 -2.85 -9.38
N SER A 178 -13.32 -3.78 -9.40
CA SER A 178 -13.55 -5.19 -9.70
C SER A 178 -14.42 -5.85 -8.64
N SER A 179 -14.24 -5.51 -7.36
CA SER A 179 -15.12 -6.00 -6.28
C SER A 179 -16.57 -5.54 -6.41
N ILE A 180 -16.80 -4.38 -7.05
CA ILE A 180 -18.13 -3.84 -7.28
C ILE A 180 -18.76 -4.41 -8.55
N ILE A 181 -18.00 -4.48 -9.65
CA ILE A 181 -18.48 -4.87 -10.98
C ILE A 181 -18.58 -6.39 -11.11
N HIS A 182 -17.60 -7.11 -10.59
CA HIS A 182 -17.50 -8.55 -10.61
C HIS A 182 -17.56 -9.09 -9.19
N PRO A 183 -18.69 -8.90 -8.50
CA PRO A 183 -18.84 -9.44 -7.16
C PRO A 183 -18.65 -10.95 -7.22
N ASP A 184 -19.01 -11.62 -8.34
CA ASP A 184 -18.87 -13.07 -8.62
C ASP A 184 -17.47 -13.62 -8.37
N LYS A 185 -16.43 -12.79 -8.50
CA LYS A 185 -15.05 -13.17 -8.28
C LYS A 185 -14.66 -13.03 -6.81
N THR A 186 -13.71 -13.85 -6.39
CA THR A 186 -13.13 -13.77 -5.05
C THR A 186 -12.28 -12.52 -4.91
N HIS A 187 -12.67 -11.64 -4.00
CA HIS A 187 -11.91 -10.45 -3.63
C HIS A 187 -11.68 -10.48 -2.14
N SER A 188 -10.40 -10.54 -1.74
CA SER A 188 -10.09 -10.58 -0.32
C SER A 188 -10.30 -9.22 0.34
N ILE A 189 -11.05 -9.20 1.44
CA ILE A 189 -11.25 -7.98 2.25
C ILE A 189 -9.89 -7.43 2.71
N TYR A 190 -9.02 -8.32 3.19
CA TYR A 190 -7.62 -8.02 3.48
C TYR A 190 -6.89 -7.37 2.31
N GLY A 191 -7.03 -7.92 1.09
CA GLY A 191 -6.42 -7.38 -0.12
C GLY A 191 -6.92 -5.97 -0.44
N LEU A 192 -8.21 -5.69 -0.25
CA LEU A 192 -8.79 -4.35 -0.44
C LEU A 192 -8.28 -3.35 0.59
N ILE A 193 -8.24 -3.74 1.87
CA ILE A 193 -7.71 -2.90 2.96
C ILE A 193 -6.24 -2.58 2.70
N ASN A 194 -5.42 -3.61 2.44
CA ASN A 194 -4.01 -3.45 2.16
C ASN A 194 -3.75 -2.61 0.92
N SER A 195 -4.54 -2.81 -0.15
CA SER A 195 -4.41 -2.02 -1.37
C SER A 195 -4.65 -0.54 -1.10
N THR A 196 -5.65 -0.20 -0.29
CA THR A 196 -5.96 1.17 0.12
C THR A 196 -4.85 1.76 0.98
N TYR A 197 -4.36 0.96 1.93
CA TYR A 197 -3.34 1.36 2.87
C TYR A 197 -2.01 1.68 2.19
N VAL A 198 -1.56 0.76 1.34
CA VAL A 198 -0.33 0.92 0.55
C VAL A 198 -0.49 2.06 -0.45
N SER A 199 -1.66 2.23 -1.09
CA SER A 199 -1.89 3.35 -1.99
C SER A 199 -1.78 4.70 -1.28
N ALA A 200 -2.23 4.81 -0.03
CA ALA A 200 -2.05 6.02 0.76
C ALA A 200 -0.58 6.25 1.14
N PHE A 201 0.15 5.18 1.48
CA PHE A 201 1.59 5.26 1.78
C PHE A 201 2.40 5.83 0.62
N VAL A 202 2.18 5.35 -0.61
CA VAL A 202 3.00 5.75 -1.78
C VAL A 202 2.78 7.20 -2.23
N GLU A 203 1.77 7.90 -1.72
CA GLU A 203 1.58 9.33 -1.95
C GLU A 203 2.55 10.21 -1.14
N PHE A 204 3.01 9.75 0.02
CA PHE A 204 3.89 10.53 0.89
C PHE A 204 5.31 10.70 0.34
N PRO A 205 5.99 9.68 -0.24
CA PRO A 205 7.30 9.85 -0.86
C PRO A 205 7.36 10.99 -1.89
N PRO A 206 6.50 11.06 -2.94
CA PRO A 206 6.54 12.17 -3.89
C PRO A 206 6.10 13.50 -3.26
N LEU A 207 5.17 13.49 -2.29
CA LEU A 207 4.78 14.70 -1.57
C LEU A 207 5.95 15.30 -0.78
N LEU A 208 6.70 14.45 -0.07
CA LEU A 208 7.87 14.84 0.71
C LEU A 208 8.96 15.45 -0.18
N LEU A 209 9.22 14.82 -1.32
CA LEU A 209 10.18 15.30 -2.32
C LEU A 209 9.72 16.63 -2.94
N GLN A 210 8.42 16.76 -3.24
CA GLN A 210 7.83 17.97 -3.79
C GLN A 210 7.91 19.18 -2.84
N ILE A 211 7.89 18.95 -1.52
CA ILE A 211 8.03 20.01 -0.50
C ILE A 211 9.42 20.64 -0.53
N VAL A 212 10.47 19.84 -0.77
CA VAL A 212 11.86 20.31 -0.77
C VAL A 212 12.33 20.84 -2.12
N ALA A 213 11.51 20.68 -3.16
CA ALA A 213 11.90 21.00 -4.51
C ALA A 213 11.67 22.49 -4.84
N GLN A 214 12.76 23.23 -5.06
CA GLN A 214 12.70 24.69 -5.22
C GLN A 214 12.46 25.14 -6.68
N ASN A 215 12.89 24.36 -7.67
CA ASN A 215 12.75 24.69 -9.08
C ASN A 215 12.44 23.46 -9.92
N LEU A 216 11.18 23.33 -10.34
CA LEU A 216 10.71 22.13 -11.02
C LEU A 216 10.74 22.31 -12.52
N ARG A 217 11.64 21.56 -13.16
CA ARG A 217 11.62 21.36 -14.61
C ARG A 217 10.29 20.69 -14.99
N ARG A 218 9.79 20.95 -16.20
CA ARG A 218 8.57 20.32 -16.76
C ARG A 218 7.32 20.51 -15.90
N ARG A 219 7.12 21.70 -15.34
CA ARG A 219 5.96 22.06 -14.50
C ARG A 219 4.60 21.54 -15.02
N ARG A 220 4.33 21.63 -16.32
CA ARG A 220 3.06 21.16 -16.92
C ARG A 220 2.84 19.66 -16.77
N ILE A 221 3.86 18.85 -17.07
CA ILE A 221 3.80 17.39 -16.94
C ILE A 221 3.59 17.02 -15.48
N ARG A 222 4.31 17.67 -14.57
CA ARG A 222 4.18 17.39 -13.14
C ARG A 222 2.81 17.80 -12.58
N LEU A 223 2.24 18.90 -13.04
CA LEU A 223 0.87 19.28 -12.70
C LEU A 223 -0.13 18.22 -13.16
N PHE A 224 0.07 17.66 -14.36
CA PHE A 224 -0.76 16.57 -14.88
C PHE A 224 -0.60 15.28 -14.06
N LEU A 225 0.62 14.88 -13.70
CA LEU A 225 0.86 13.70 -12.86
C LEU A 225 0.21 13.85 -11.48
N TRP A 226 0.38 15.00 -10.82
CA TRP A 226 -0.30 15.27 -9.54
C TRP A 226 -1.82 15.27 -9.67
N PHE A 227 -2.36 15.80 -10.77
CA PHE A 227 -3.79 15.75 -11.03
C PHE A 227 -4.29 14.30 -11.11
N LEU A 228 -3.55 13.40 -11.76
CA LEU A 228 -3.87 11.96 -11.78
C LEU A 228 -3.80 11.34 -10.37
N VAL A 229 -2.73 11.60 -9.61
CA VAL A 229 -2.61 11.14 -8.22
C VAL A 229 -3.81 11.58 -7.39
N ILE A 230 -4.19 12.85 -7.47
CA ILE A 230 -5.34 13.41 -6.72
C ILE A 230 -6.65 12.73 -7.11
N ILE A 231 -6.91 12.57 -8.42
CA ILE A 231 -8.16 11.93 -8.88
C ILE A 231 -8.25 10.51 -8.37
N PHE A 232 -7.20 9.71 -8.55
CA PHE A 232 -7.24 8.31 -8.12
C PHE A 232 -7.24 8.18 -6.59
N SER A 233 -6.52 9.04 -5.86
CA SER A 233 -6.54 9.06 -4.39
C SER A 233 -7.93 9.35 -3.85
N LEU A 234 -8.61 10.37 -4.39
CA LEU A 234 -10.00 10.68 -4.02
C LEU A 234 -10.95 9.55 -4.40
N THR A 235 -10.72 8.88 -5.53
CA THR A 235 -11.54 7.74 -5.98
C THR A 235 -11.37 6.55 -5.02
N VAL A 236 -10.14 6.17 -4.70
CA VAL A 236 -9.83 5.07 -3.76
C VAL A 236 -10.38 5.38 -2.37
N ALA A 237 -10.16 6.59 -1.85
CA ALA A 237 -10.71 7.00 -0.56
C ALA A 237 -12.24 6.97 -0.56
N GLY A 238 -12.87 7.51 -1.61
CA GLY A 238 -14.33 7.52 -1.75
C GLY A 238 -14.93 6.12 -1.80
N ILE A 239 -14.34 5.19 -2.55
CA ILE A 239 -14.80 3.80 -2.61
C ILE A 239 -14.57 3.10 -1.26
N PHE A 240 -13.40 3.29 -0.64
CA PHE A 240 -13.09 2.71 0.66
C PHE A 240 -14.08 3.15 1.75
N PHE A 241 -14.34 4.46 1.90
CA PHE A 241 -15.33 4.94 2.88
C PHE A 241 -16.73 4.45 2.56
N ASN A 242 -17.11 4.40 1.29
CA ASN A 242 -18.40 3.90 0.89
C ASN A 242 -18.57 2.40 1.17
N LEU A 243 -17.51 1.60 1.02
CA LEU A 243 -17.51 0.19 1.39
C LEU A 243 -17.62 0.03 2.92
N ARG A 244 -16.84 0.81 3.67
CA ARG A 244 -16.82 0.78 5.14
C ARG A 244 -18.18 1.11 5.77
N GLU A 245 -18.87 2.13 5.26
CA GLU A 245 -20.18 2.53 5.81
C GLU A 245 -21.34 1.64 5.35
N SER A 246 -21.18 0.92 4.24
CA SER A 246 -22.26 0.15 3.62
C SER A 246 -22.25 -1.31 4.09
N TYR A 247 -22.93 -1.57 5.22
CA TYR A 247 -23.15 -2.94 5.70
C TYR A 247 -23.70 -3.87 4.62
N SER A 248 -24.65 -3.41 3.79
CA SER A 248 -25.23 -4.23 2.73
C SER A 248 -24.25 -4.59 1.61
N ARG A 249 -23.21 -3.79 1.37
CA ARG A 249 -22.17 -4.12 0.39
C ARG A 249 -21.15 -5.08 0.97
N VAL A 250 -20.73 -4.85 2.21
CA VAL A 250 -19.90 -5.80 2.95
C VAL A 250 -20.63 -7.15 3.01
N ALA A 251 -21.90 -7.15 3.41
CA ALA A 251 -22.74 -8.35 3.41
C ALA A 251 -22.79 -9.01 2.03
N LYS A 252 -22.97 -8.27 0.92
CA LYS A 252 -22.95 -8.85 -0.44
C LYS A 252 -21.59 -9.43 -0.88
N LEU A 253 -20.49 -8.90 -0.35
CA LEU A 253 -19.17 -9.49 -0.55
C LEU A 253 -19.01 -10.76 0.29
N LEU A 254 -19.65 -10.80 1.46
CA LEU A 254 -19.62 -11.92 2.42
C LEU A 254 -20.66 -13.02 2.16
N ASP A 255 -21.75 -12.72 1.44
CA ASP A 255 -22.89 -13.61 1.14
C ASP A 255 -22.56 -14.64 0.05
N ARG A 256 -21.32 -15.11 0.04
CA ARG A 256 -20.74 -15.92 -1.03
C ARG A 256 -20.04 -17.10 -0.42
N ASP A 257 -20.23 -18.26 -1.01
CA ASP A 257 -19.62 -19.49 -0.51
C ASP A 257 -18.10 -19.36 -0.38
N SER A 258 -17.48 -18.62 -1.30
CA SER A 258 -16.05 -18.32 -1.29
C SER A 258 -15.59 -17.29 -0.26
N ALA A 259 -16.50 -16.49 0.30
CA ALA A 259 -16.20 -15.52 1.34
C ALA A 259 -16.30 -16.12 2.74
N THR A 260 -16.85 -17.32 2.90
CA THR A 260 -16.97 -18.00 4.20
C THR A 260 -15.60 -18.23 4.84
N THR A 261 -14.62 -18.73 4.07
CA THR A 261 -13.24 -18.91 4.53
C THR A 261 -12.63 -17.59 4.97
N GLU A 262 -12.82 -16.53 4.17
CA GLU A 262 -12.28 -15.20 4.50
C GLU A 262 -12.96 -14.59 5.72
N LEU A 263 -14.27 -14.81 5.90
CA LEU A 263 -15.02 -14.30 7.04
C LEU A 263 -14.57 -15.00 8.33
N ILE A 264 -14.46 -16.33 8.31
CA ILE A 264 -13.96 -17.10 9.46
C ILE A 264 -12.52 -16.69 9.76
N TRP A 265 -11.68 -16.54 8.74
CA TRP A 265 -10.31 -16.07 8.92
C TRP A 265 -10.27 -14.64 9.48
N ALA A 266 -11.09 -13.72 8.98
CA ALA A 266 -11.14 -12.35 9.47
C ALA A 266 -11.66 -12.25 10.92
N ASP A 267 -12.61 -13.12 11.29
CA ASP A 267 -13.23 -13.15 12.61
C ASP A 267 -12.32 -13.82 13.66
N GLN A 268 -11.68 -14.93 13.29
CA GLN A 268 -10.93 -15.78 14.24
C GLN A 268 -9.41 -15.60 14.17
N CYS A 269 -8.87 -15.26 13.00
CA CYS A 269 -7.42 -15.24 12.76
C CYS A 269 -6.84 -13.84 12.63
N ALA A 270 -7.60 -12.89 12.09
CA ALA A 270 -7.08 -11.55 11.86
C ALA A 270 -6.87 -10.80 13.19
N PRO A 271 -5.76 -10.06 13.33
CA PRO A 271 -5.50 -9.27 14.54
C PRO A 271 -6.41 -8.04 14.57
N GLY A 272 -7.66 -8.18 14.99
CA GLY A 272 -8.68 -7.11 14.91
C GLY A 272 -8.29 -5.81 15.63
N ALA A 273 -7.58 -5.90 16.75
CA ALA A 273 -7.05 -4.73 17.46
C ALA A 273 -5.98 -3.95 16.64
N LEU A 274 -5.28 -4.63 15.73
CA LEU A 274 -4.29 -4.03 14.83
C LEU A 274 -4.98 -3.46 13.59
N GLU A 275 -5.99 -4.15 13.05
CA GLU A 275 -6.81 -3.66 11.95
C GLU A 275 -7.47 -2.32 12.28
N GLN A 276 -8.10 -2.19 13.46
CA GLN A 276 -8.70 -0.91 13.89
C GLN A 276 -7.67 0.22 13.97
N LYS A 277 -6.43 -0.08 14.40
CA LYS A 277 -5.33 0.89 14.43
C LYS A 277 -4.91 1.29 13.02
N ILE A 278 -4.83 0.35 12.09
CA ILE A 278 -4.53 0.60 10.67
C ILE A 278 -5.59 1.52 10.06
N GLU A 279 -6.87 1.26 10.27
CA GLU A 279 -7.95 2.12 9.79
C GLU A 279 -7.85 3.54 10.35
N THR A 280 -7.55 3.66 11.64
CA THR A 280 -7.38 4.97 12.30
C THR A 280 -6.21 5.73 11.69
N VAL A 281 -5.07 5.06 11.53
CA VAL A 281 -3.86 5.61 10.92
C VAL A 281 -4.12 6.01 9.46
N LEU A 282 -4.85 5.20 8.70
CA LEU A 282 -5.23 5.49 7.32
C LEU A 282 -6.14 6.73 7.24
N THR A 283 -7.10 6.87 8.14
CA THR A 283 -7.99 8.04 8.21
C THR A 283 -7.19 9.32 8.49
N VAL A 284 -6.23 9.25 9.42
CA VAL A 284 -5.31 10.37 9.71
C VAL A 284 -4.46 10.71 8.50
N ALA A 285 -3.90 9.70 7.82
CA ALA A 285 -3.10 9.88 6.62
C ALA A 285 -3.91 10.55 5.49
N GLN A 286 -5.12 10.08 5.21
CA GLN A 286 -6.03 10.67 4.22
C GLN A 286 -6.42 12.10 4.57
N THR A 287 -6.58 12.41 5.87
CA THR A 287 -6.83 13.79 6.32
C THR A 287 -5.64 14.70 6.00
N ILE A 288 -4.40 14.26 6.30
CA ILE A 288 -3.18 14.99 5.97
C ILE A 288 -3.04 15.17 4.46
N LEU A 289 -3.33 14.13 3.67
CA LEU A 289 -3.33 14.20 2.20
C LEU A 289 -4.38 15.20 1.71
N GLY A 290 -5.61 15.16 2.22
CA GLY A 290 -6.67 16.11 1.87
C GLY A 290 -6.29 17.57 2.12
N VAL A 291 -5.60 17.86 3.24
CA VAL A 291 -5.05 19.19 3.52
C VAL A 291 -3.98 19.58 2.49
N ASN A 292 -3.06 18.67 2.17
CA ASN A 292 -2.00 18.91 1.18
C ASN A 292 -2.54 19.10 -0.24
N ILE A 293 -3.54 18.30 -0.65
CA ILE A 293 -4.23 18.40 -1.93
C ILE A 293 -4.96 19.74 -2.03
N SER A 294 -5.67 20.14 -0.97
CA SER A 294 -6.37 21.43 -0.92
C SER A 294 -5.40 22.60 -1.07
N TRP A 295 -4.25 22.52 -0.38
CA TRP A 295 -3.17 23.50 -0.52
C TRP A 295 -2.58 23.53 -1.94
N TRP A 296 -2.36 22.36 -2.54
CA TRP A 296 -1.86 22.24 -3.90
C TRP A 296 -2.83 22.84 -4.92
N LEU A 297 -4.13 22.52 -4.83
CA LEU A 297 -5.18 23.08 -5.71
C LEU A 297 -5.27 24.60 -5.59
N TYR A 298 -5.13 25.11 -4.36
CA TYR A 298 -5.07 26.55 -4.12
C TYR A 298 -3.86 27.21 -4.81
N CYS A 299 -2.69 26.56 -4.81
CA CYS A 299 -1.47 27.09 -5.42
C CYS A 299 -1.39 26.87 -6.93
N ALA A 300 -2.00 25.80 -7.46
CA ALA A 300 -1.97 25.45 -8.88
C ALA A 300 -2.87 26.36 -9.74
N ARG A 301 -3.80 27.10 -9.12
CA ARG A 301 -4.76 27.94 -9.83
C ARG A 301 -4.04 29.05 -10.65
N PRO A 302 -4.39 29.26 -11.93
CA PRO A 302 -3.74 30.25 -12.78
C PRO A 302 -3.81 31.66 -12.19
N SER A 303 -2.72 32.43 -12.29
CA SER A 303 -2.66 33.83 -11.83
C SER A 303 -3.74 34.71 -12.47
N SER A 304 -4.16 34.40 -13.70
CA SER A 304 -5.24 35.10 -14.42
C SER A 304 -6.58 35.06 -13.68
N PHE A 305 -6.87 33.97 -12.95
CA PHE A 305 -8.08 33.86 -12.12
C PHE A 305 -7.99 34.66 -10.82
N HIS A 306 -6.78 34.96 -10.36
CA HIS A 306 -6.53 35.67 -9.11
C HIS A 306 -6.63 37.19 -9.26
N HIS A 307 -6.41 37.74 -10.45
CA HIS A 307 -6.33 39.19 -10.66
C HIS A 307 -7.66 39.95 -10.40
N PRO A 308 -8.84 39.49 -10.85
CA PRO A 308 -10.08 40.23 -10.64
C PRO A 308 -10.66 40.07 -9.22
N LEU A 309 -10.37 38.95 -8.54
CA LEU A 309 -10.90 38.66 -7.21
C LEU A 309 -10.09 39.33 -6.09
N LYS A 310 -8.77 39.47 -6.27
CA LYS A 310 -7.85 40.01 -5.23
C LYS A 310 -7.90 41.52 -5.07
N SER A 311 -8.26 42.27 -6.11
CA SER A 311 -8.35 43.74 -6.01
C SER A 311 -9.55 44.22 -5.18
N LYS A 312 -10.53 43.36 -4.93
CA LYS A 312 -11.78 43.71 -4.23
C LYS A 312 -11.86 43.26 -2.77
N LEU A 313 -10.92 42.46 -2.27
CA LEU A 313 -10.93 41.95 -0.90
C LEU A 313 -10.10 42.86 0.03
N PRO A 314 -10.74 43.70 0.88
CA PRO A 314 -10.02 44.46 1.91
C PRO A 314 -9.32 43.48 2.86
N GLY A 315 -8.02 43.65 3.06
CA GLY A 315 -7.19 42.77 3.92
C GLY A 315 -6.27 41.79 3.19
N TYR A 316 -6.33 41.69 1.86
CA TYR A 316 -5.44 40.80 1.08
C TYR A 316 -3.93 41.09 1.31
N GLY A 317 -3.57 42.35 1.53
CA GLY A 317 -2.20 42.76 1.84
C GLY A 317 -1.70 42.27 3.22
N ALA A 318 -2.59 42.19 4.22
CA ALA A 318 -2.25 41.66 5.54
C ALA A 318 -2.03 40.14 5.47
N LEU A 319 -2.90 39.42 4.75
CA LEU A 319 -2.77 37.98 4.53
C LEU A 319 -1.50 37.61 3.74
N ARG A 320 -1.07 38.46 2.79
CA ARG A 320 0.18 38.26 2.05
C ARG A 320 1.41 38.42 2.96
N ARG A 321 1.39 39.39 3.89
CA ARG A 321 2.48 39.59 4.86
C ARG A 321 2.57 38.44 5.86
N THR A 322 1.44 38.00 6.42
CA THR A 322 1.43 36.84 7.32
C THR A 322 1.87 35.58 6.60
N ARG A 323 1.44 35.37 5.35
CA ARG A 323 1.92 34.25 4.52
C ARG A 323 3.43 34.29 4.30
N ALA A 324 4.00 35.45 3.97
CA ALA A 324 5.44 35.58 3.77
C ALA A 324 6.24 35.27 5.05
N ALA A 325 5.74 35.67 6.22
CA ALA A 325 6.36 35.39 7.51
C ALA A 325 6.25 33.91 7.93
N VAL A 326 5.15 33.24 7.59
CA VAL A 326 4.84 31.87 8.02
C VAL A 326 5.33 30.80 7.04
N SER A 327 5.43 31.13 5.74
CA SER A 327 5.89 30.23 4.67
C SER A 327 7.21 29.47 4.96
N PRO A 328 8.28 30.08 5.51
CA PRO A 328 9.54 29.37 5.72
C PRO A 328 9.44 28.26 6.76
N TRP A 329 8.48 28.32 7.69
CA TRP A 329 8.29 27.31 8.73
C TRP A 329 7.29 26.24 8.33
N VAL A 330 6.28 26.58 7.53
CA VAL A 330 5.22 25.64 7.12
C VAL A 330 5.78 24.49 6.29
N GLN A 331 6.68 24.77 5.35
CA GLN A 331 7.27 23.75 4.47
C GLN A 331 8.03 22.66 5.26
N PRO A 332 9.02 22.98 6.12
CA PRO A 332 9.74 21.95 6.86
C PRO A 332 8.85 21.22 7.86
N ILE A 333 7.90 21.91 8.52
CA ILE A 333 6.95 21.26 9.44
C ILE A 333 6.08 20.26 8.68
N ASN A 334 5.50 20.66 7.55
CA ASN A 334 4.69 19.77 6.72
C ASN A 334 5.52 18.58 6.21
N GLY A 335 6.77 18.81 5.83
CA GLY A 335 7.69 17.74 5.43
C GLY A 335 7.98 16.76 6.57
N ILE A 336 8.22 17.25 7.79
CA ILE A 336 8.40 16.39 8.98
C ILE A 336 7.14 15.56 9.25
N VAL A 337 5.95 16.17 9.17
CA VAL A 337 4.67 15.48 9.35
C VAL A 337 4.48 14.40 8.28
N CYS A 338 4.73 14.72 7.01
CA CYS A 338 4.62 13.75 5.90
C CYS A 338 5.63 12.62 6.05
N CYS A 339 6.88 12.92 6.44
CA CYS A 339 7.91 11.92 6.69
C CYS A 339 7.53 11.00 7.85
N ALA A 340 7.08 11.55 8.98
CA ALA A 340 6.61 10.77 10.11
C ALA A 340 5.42 9.87 9.74
N MET A 341 4.43 10.42 9.01
CA MET A 341 3.27 9.66 8.57
C MET A 341 3.65 8.51 7.63
N MET A 342 4.57 8.74 6.68
CA MET A 342 5.10 7.73 5.78
C MET A 342 5.69 6.54 6.54
N TRP A 343 6.54 6.80 7.55
CA TRP A 343 7.13 5.76 8.38
C TRP A 343 6.14 5.08 9.31
N VAL A 344 5.17 5.82 9.85
CA VAL A 344 4.07 5.24 10.66
C VAL A 344 3.25 4.27 9.80
N LEU A 345 2.89 4.66 8.57
CA LEU A 345 2.19 3.77 7.63
C LEU A 345 3.03 2.51 7.37
N LEU A 346 4.27 2.67 6.92
CA LEU A 346 5.13 1.53 6.59
C LEU A 346 5.38 0.59 7.79
N GLY A 347 5.61 1.15 8.98
CA GLY A 347 5.83 0.39 10.20
C GLY A 347 4.58 -0.37 10.66
N MET A 348 3.41 0.27 10.61
CA MET A 348 2.14 -0.37 10.95
C MET A 348 1.78 -1.47 9.95
N PHE A 349 1.97 -1.23 8.64
CA PHE A 349 1.79 -2.25 7.61
C PHE A 349 2.72 -3.44 7.81
N THR A 350 4.00 -3.18 8.11
CA THR A 350 4.97 -4.25 8.39
C THR A 350 4.54 -5.07 9.60
N ARG A 351 4.10 -4.43 10.68
CA ARG A 351 3.62 -5.13 11.89
C ARG A 351 2.37 -5.96 11.60
N PHE A 352 1.44 -5.42 10.80
CA PHE A 352 0.23 -6.13 10.39
C PHE A 352 0.55 -7.36 9.58
N ARG A 353 1.40 -7.20 8.56
CA ARG A 353 1.88 -8.30 7.73
C ARG A 353 2.55 -9.40 8.58
N LEU A 354 3.39 -9.03 9.55
CA LEU A 354 4.04 -10.02 10.42
C LEU A 354 3.02 -10.78 11.28
N ALA A 355 2.06 -10.08 11.89
CA ALA A 355 1.01 -10.72 12.67
C ALA A 355 0.15 -11.68 11.84
N VAL A 356 -0.16 -11.30 10.60
CA VAL A 356 -0.89 -12.12 9.64
C VAL A 356 -0.04 -13.31 9.17
N PHE A 357 1.26 -13.10 8.94
CA PHE A 357 2.22 -14.16 8.62
C PHE A 357 2.29 -15.22 9.73
N ASP A 358 2.40 -14.78 10.99
CA ASP A 358 2.49 -15.67 12.14
C ASP A 358 1.20 -16.48 12.34
N ALA A 359 0.04 -15.89 12.03
CA ALA A 359 -1.26 -16.56 12.15
C ALA A 359 -1.50 -17.65 11.09
N MET A 360 -0.98 -17.47 9.87
CA MET A 360 -1.20 -18.42 8.77
C MET A 360 -0.28 -19.65 8.79
N GLY A 361 0.92 -19.54 9.36
CA GLY A 361 1.91 -20.60 9.26
C GLY A 361 2.39 -20.87 7.83
N LEU A 362 2.44 -22.14 7.41
CA LEU A 362 3.12 -22.61 6.19
C LEU A 362 2.34 -22.35 4.89
N SER A 363 1.03 -22.06 4.96
CA SER A 363 0.18 -21.78 3.78
C SER A 363 0.46 -20.40 3.16
N ASN A 364 1.26 -19.55 3.82
CA ASN A 364 1.45 -18.18 3.39
C ASN A 364 2.34 -18.07 2.14
N GLN A 365 1.71 -17.56 1.07
CA GLN A 365 2.36 -17.27 -0.19
C GLN A 365 3.15 -15.95 -0.22
N ASP A 366 3.02 -15.05 0.77
CA ASP A 366 3.72 -13.75 0.83
C ASP A 366 5.26 -13.84 0.83
N GLY A 367 5.81 -15.04 1.01
CA GLY A 367 7.25 -15.33 0.93
C GLY A 367 7.81 -15.43 -0.49
N GLN A 368 6.96 -15.52 -1.52
CA GLN A 368 7.43 -15.73 -2.90
C GLN A 368 7.63 -14.42 -3.66
N TRP A 369 8.55 -14.48 -4.63
CA TRP A 369 8.83 -13.38 -5.53
C TRP A 369 7.90 -13.42 -6.75
N SER A 370 7.23 -12.31 -7.04
CA SER A 370 6.47 -12.13 -8.28
C SER A 370 7.29 -11.33 -9.31
N PHE A 371 7.02 -11.53 -10.60
CA PHE A 371 7.67 -10.74 -11.66
C PHE A 371 7.39 -9.23 -11.50
N GLY A 372 6.18 -8.88 -11.07
CA GLY A 372 5.78 -7.50 -10.79
C GLY A 372 6.63 -6.86 -9.70
N GLN A 373 6.98 -7.62 -8.66
CA GLN A 373 7.86 -7.15 -7.60
C GLN A 373 9.28 -6.84 -8.09
N VAL A 374 9.86 -7.69 -8.94
CA VAL A 374 11.19 -7.45 -9.52
C VAL A 374 11.17 -6.19 -10.40
N LEU A 375 10.11 -6.03 -11.20
CA LEU A 375 9.92 -4.82 -12.01
C LEU A 375 9.77 -3.56 -11.14
N SER A 376 9.10 -3.67 -9.99
CA SER A 376 8.94 -2.55 -9.07
C SER A 376 10.29 -2.04 -8.53
N LEU A 377 11.25 -2.94 -8.25
CA LEU A 377 12.61 -2.57 -7.83
C LEU A 377 13.37 -1.82 -8.92
N ALA A 378 13.15 -2.17 -10.18
CA ALA A 378 13.76 -1.48 -11.32
C ALA A 378 13.37 0.01 -11.39
N THR A 379 12.23 0.40 -10.80
CA THR A 379 11.79 1.81 -10.71
C THR A 379 12.80 2.70 -9.96
N TRP A 380 13.56 2.12 -9.02
CA TRP A 380 14.53 2.87 -8.22
C TRP A 380 15.94 2.88 -8.82
N VAL A 381 16.23 2.01 -9.79
CA VAL A 381 17.54 1.92 -10.43
C VAL A 381 17.93 3.24 -11.11
N PRO A 382 17.07 3.92 -11.91
CA PRO A 382 17.41 5.22 -12.49
C PRO A 382 17.73 6.27 -11.43
N VAL A 383 17.05 6.26 -10.27
CA VAL A 383 17.29 7.22 -9.18
C VAL A 383 18.66 6.99 -8.55
N ALA A 384 19.02 5.74 -8.30
CA ALA A 384 20.32 5.38 -7.75
C ALA A 384 21.46 5.69 -8.73
N LEU A 385 21.29 5.36 -10.01
CA LEU A 385 22.26 5.64 -11.06
C LEU A 385 22.45 7.14 -11.28
N ASP A 386 21.38 7.94 -11.29
CA ASP A 386 21.48 9.39 -11.42
C ASP A 386 22.25 10.00 -10.26
N LEU A 387 21.90 9.59 -9.03
CA LEU A 387 22.59 10.08 -7.85
C LEU A 387 24.08 9.70 -7.87
N ALA A 388 24.40 8.46 -8.25
CA ALA A 388 25.78 7.99 -8.32
C ALA A 388 26.59 8.67 -9.43
N THR A 389 26.03 8.79 -10.64
CA THR A 389 26.71 9.40 -11.79
C THR A 389 26.93 10.89 -11.58
N ILE A 390 25.93 11.63 -11.08
CA ILE A 390 26.08 13.06 -10.77
C ILE A 390 27.11 13.25 -9.64
N ARG A 391 27.12 12.37 -8.64
CA ARG A 391 28.14 12.39 -7.58
C ARG A 391 29.55 12.15 -8.10
N LEU A 392 29.73 11.21 -9.03
CA LEU A 392 31.06 10.81 -9.54
C LEU A 392 31.60 11.77 -10.60
N TYR A 393 30.76 12.19 -11.55
CA TYR A 393 31.18 12.94 -12.74
C TYR A 393 30.76 14.42 -12.71
N GLY A 394 29.95 14.83 -11.72
CA GLY A 394 29.38 16.17 -11.64
C GLY A 394 28.08 16.33 -12.45
N ALA A 395 27.35 17.41 -12.18
CA ALA A 395 26.03 17.67 -12.78
C ALA A 395 26.07 17.76 -14.31
N LYS A 396 27.08 18.43 -14.88
CA LYS A 396 27.20 18.60 -16.34
C LYS A 396 27.33 17.26 -17.07
N ALA A 397 28.36 16.48 -16.75
CA ALA A 397 28.61 15.20 -17.40
C ALA A 397 27.50 14.17 -17.12
N GLY A 398 26.91 14.19 -15.92
CA GLY A 398 25.80 13.30 -15.57
C GLY A 398 24.50 13.61 -16.31
N LEU A 399 24.25 14.88 -16.65
CA LEU A 399 23.01 15.30 -17.32
C LEU A 399 23.14 15.42 -18.84
N GLU A 400 24.34 15.60 -19.39
CA GLU A 400 24.58 15.83 -20.83
C GLU A 400 24.07 14.66 -21.69
N GLY A 401 24.25 13.41 -21.21
CA GLY A 401 23.70 12.24 -21.89
C GLY A 401 22.16 12.12 -21.88
N LYS A 402 21.45 12.94 -21.09
CA LYS A 402 19.98 12.90 -20.94
C LYS A 402 19.26 14.03 -21.68
N VAL A 403 20.02 15.00 -22.18
CA VAL A 403 19.50 16.12 -22.91
C VAL A 403 19.60 15.81 -24.40
N SER A 404 18.60 16.21 -25.19
CA SER A 404 18.66 16.05 -26.65
C SER A 404 19.88 16.77 -27.20
N GLN A 405 20.52 16.21 -28.23
CA GLN A 405 21.72 16.76 -28.88
C GLN A 405 21.56 18.21 -29.36
N HIS A 406 20.32 18.71 -29.48
CA HIS A 406 20.02 20.09 -29.86
C HIS A 406 20.16 21.11 -28.71
N TYR A 407 20.38 20.65 -27.48
CA TYR A 407 20.44 21.52 -26.32
C TYR A 407 21.77 21.34 -25.61
N ASN A 408 22.43 22.46 -25.32
CA ASN A 408 23.64 22.47 -24.51
C ASN A 408 23.32 22.85 -23.07
N ILE A 409 24.00 22.17 -22.17
CA ILE A 409 23.95 22.41 -20.73
C ILE A 409 24.93 23.53 -20.42
N VAL A 410 24.39 24.69 -20.05
CA VAL A 410 25.18 25.88 -19.68
C VAL A 410 25.01 26.14 -18.20
N ALA A 411 26.10 26.52 -17.53
CA ALA A 411 26.01 27.00 -16.16
C ALA A 411 25.19 28.30 -16.16
N ALA A 412 24.17 28.37 -15.31
CA ALA A 412 23.45 29.60 -15.05
C ALA A 412 24.43 30.62 -14.46
N PRO A 413 24.51 31.85 -15.00
CA PRO A 413 25.34 32.91 -14.44
C PRO A 413 24.98 33.13 -12.96
N GLU A 414 25.99 33.42 -12.14
CA GLU A 414 25.76 33.73 -10.74
C GLU A 414 24.85 34.98 -10.65
N LYS A 415 23.86 34.95 -9.76
CA LYS A 415 22.73 35.91 -9.79
C LYS A 415 23.16 37.38 -9.68
N ASP A 416 24.35 37.63 -9.14
CA ASP A 416 24.96 38.95 -8.96
C ASP A 416 25.51 39.52 -10.30
N GLU A 417 25.79 38.65 -11.27
CA GLU A 417 26.30 39.03 -12.59
C GLU A 417 25.19 39.58 -13.50
N TYR A 418 23.94 39.14 -13.31
CA TYR A 418 22.78 39.62 -14.07
C TYR A 418 22.38 41.05 -13.69
N GLU A 419 22.38 41.41 -12.40
CA GLU A 419 22.11 42.80 -11.98
C GLU A 419 23.24 43.75 -12.45
N SER A 420 24.46 43.24 -12.58
CA SER A 420 25.62 43.98 -13.09
C SER A 420 25.60 44.15 -14.61
N ALA A 421 25.25 43.09 -15.35
CA ALA A 421 25.18 43.09 -16.81
C ALA A 421 23.97 43.87 -17.35
N GLU A 422 22.83 43.89 -16.62
CA GLU A 422 21.67 44.69 -17.01
C GLU A 422 21.87 46.20 -16.74
N MET A 423 22.81 46.57 -15.85
CA MET A 423 23.28 47.95 -15.69
C MET A 423 24.38 48.37 -16.68
N GLN A 424 25.00 47.43 -17.39
CA GLN A 424 26.07 47.70 -18.37
C GLN A 424 25.65 47.30 -19.79
N ALA A 425 24.74 48.06 -20.38
CA ALA A 425 24.68 48.24 -21.83
C ALA A 425 24.48 49.75 -22.11
N PRO A 426 25.29 50.40 -22.98
CA PRO A 426 25.91 49.84 -24.19
C PRO A 426 27.43 50.08 -24.33
N GLY A 427 28.13 49.13 -24.96
CA GLY A 427 29.46 49.38 -25.53
C GLY A 427 30.37 48.15 -25.54
N GLU A 428 30.59 47.61 -26.74
CA GLU A 428 31.73 46.78 -27.14
C GLU A 428 31.83 45.34 -26.58
N GLN A 429 31.59 44.38 -27.48
CA GLN A 429 31.87 42.96 -27.28
C GLN A 429 33.39 42.72 -27.34
N GLU A 430 34.01 42.50 -26.18
CA GLU A 430 35.37 41.93 -26.10
C GLU A 430 35.32 40.49 -25.56
N HIS A 431 36.05 39.61 -26.24
CA HIS A 431 36.12 38.17 -25.99
C HIS A 431 36.67 37.84 -24.60
N LEU A 432 35.81 37.43 -23.67
CA LEU A 432 36.24 36.90 -22.37
C LEU A 432 36.51 35.38 -22.44
N LYS A 433 37.76 35.00 -22.15
CA LYS A 433 38.17 33.61 -21.91
C LYS A 433 37.68 33.16 -20.53
N VAL A 434 36.91 32.07 -20.49
CA VAL A 434 36.48 31.42 -19.25
C VAL A 434 37.55 30.44 -18.80
N GLY A 435 38.11 30.67 -17.61
CA GLY A 435 39.05 29.79 -16.93
C GLY A 435 38.67 29.65 -15.45
N ASP A 436 38.71 28.40 -15.01
CA ASP A 436 38.59 27.82 -13.66
C ASP A 436 37.23 27.75 -12.93
N THR A 437 37.00 26.51 -12.47
CA THR A 437 35.78 25.90 -11.95
C THR A 437 35.37 26.38 -10.56
N SER A 438 34.22 27.06 -10.49
CA SER A 438 33.35 27.15 -9.32
C SER A 438 32.03 26.42 -9.63
N TYR A 439 31.56 25.62 -8.66
CA TYR A 439 30.35 24.79 -8.80
C TYR A 439 29.10 25.67 -8.97
N THR A 440 28.36 25.46 -10.06
CA THR A 440 27.25 26.32 -10.47
C THR A 440 26.08 25.54 -11.05
N ARG A 441 24.88 26.06 -10.73
CA ARG A 441 23.55 25.64 -11.20
C ARG A 441 23.49 25.61 -12.73
N VAL A 442 22.71 24.71 -13.31
CA VAL A 442 22.59 24.53 -14.77
C VAL A 442 21.24 25.04 -15.29
N GLU A 443 21.26 25.83 -16.37
CA GLU A 443 20.08 26.18 -17.18
C GLU A 443 20.19 25.61 -18.61
N VAL A 444 19.04 25.36 -19.24
CA VAL A 444 18.97 24.79 -20.59
C VAL A 444 18.53 25.88 -21.56
N HIS A 445 19.43 26.32 -22.43
CA HIS A 445 19.12 27.28 -23.50
C HIS A 445 18.81 26.58 -24.82
N ASN A 446 17.88 27.15 -25.59
CA ASN A 446 17.53 26.68 -26.93
C ASN A 446 18.48 27.31 -27.96
N LEU A 447 19.07 26.50 -28.84
CA LEU A 447 19.84 26.95 -29.99
C LEU A 447 18.97 26.77 -31.23
N GLY A 448 18.12 27.76 -31.50
CA GLY A 448 17.19 27.75 -32.64
C GLY A 448 16.38 29.02 -32.71
#